data_AF-A0A3D0GVX6-F1
#
_entry.id   AF-A0A3D0GVX6-F1
#
_cell.length_a   1.000
_cell.length_b   1.000
_cell.length_c   1.000
_cell.angle_alpha   90.00
_cell.angle_beta   90.00
_cell.angle_gamma   90.00
#
_symmetry.space_group_name_H-M   'P 1'
#
loop_
_entity.id
_entity.type
_entity.pdbx_description
1 polymer ?
#
loop_
_entity_poly.entity_id
_entity_poly.type
_entity_poly.pdbx_seq_one_letter_code
_entity_poly.pdbx_strand_id
1 'polypeptide(L)'
;MIADSHLKTKICSGSDIVLAHMLNYGYIWHNIRELGGAYGCNIVIDSMSNICHSSFRDPKIGQSYDIYRGTLSAIESLNPDDRELTQSVIGVMGGVITPLSPADKARNYLAYYISGVTEEMRQKQRCEVLDVTVDKLKEALVRFKDAYSDVSYVTVGNKDQIMEQSDLYDDIRPIISVGEETGDE
;
A
#
# COMPACT_ATOMS: atom_id res chain seq x y z
N MET A 1 -16.70 20.75 -19.33
CA MET A 1 -16.08 19.91 -20.37
C MET A 1 -14.59 19.91 -20.06
N ILE A 2 -14.16 19.16 -19.04
CA ILE A 2 -12.71 19.00 -18.81
C ILE A 2 -12.21 18.11 -19.93
N ALA A 3 -11.20 18.64 -20.59
CA ALA A 3 -10.60 18.17 -21.81
C ALA A 3 -10.22 16.68 -21.73
N ASP A 4 -10.33 16.06 -22.90
CA ASP A 4 -9.60 14.89 -23.36
C ASP A 4 -8.24 14.77 -22.65
N SER A 5 -8.21 14.10 -21.50
CA SER A 5 -6.97 13.88 -20.78
C SER A 5 -6.35 12.63 -21.40
N HIS A 6 -5.20 12.81 -22.05
CA HIS A 6 -4.39 11.70 -22.59
C HIS A 6 -3.88 10.71 -21.52
N LEU A 7 -4.32 10.85 -20.26
CA LEU A 7 -4.12 9.90 -19.20
C LEU A 7 -5.09 8.74 -19.40
N LYS A 8 -4.57 7.58 -19.79
CA LYS A 8 -5.33 6.32 -19.72
C LYS A 8 -5.71 6.06 -18.27
N THR A 9 -6.89 6.48 -17.84
CA THR A 9 -7.39 6.21 -16.50
C THR A 9 -7.55 4.70 -16.34
N LYS A 10 -6.72 4.12 -15.48
CA LYS A 10 -6.81 2.73 -15.04
C LYS A 10 -7.22 2.73 -13.58
N ILE A 11 -7.90 1.69 -13.14
CA ILE A 11 -8.09 1.38 -11.72
C ILE A 11 -7.57 -0.04 -11.48
N CYS A 12 -7.11 -0.32 -10.27
CA CYS A 12 -6.66 -1.65 -9.87
C CYS A 12 -7.82 -2.66 -9.96
N SER A 13 -7.50 -3.92 -10.23
CA SER A 13 -8.53 -4.97 -10.29
C SER A 13 -9.03 -5.32 -8.89
N GLY A 14 -10.24 -5.86 -8.80
CA GLY A 14 -10.77 -6.34 -7.52
C GLY A 14 -9.88 -7.38 -6.83
N SER A 15 -9.26 -8.28 -7.60
CA SER A 15 -8.30 -9.27 -7.08
C SER A 15 -7.03 -8.64 -6.51
N ASP A 16 -6.55 -7.53 -7.08
CA ASP A 16 -5.37 -6.85 -6.56
C ASP A 16 -5.67 -6.23 -5.18
N ILE A 17 -6.86 -5.65 -5.03
CA ILE A 17 -7.30 -5.04 -3.76
C ILE A 17 -7.48 -6.11 -2.68
N VAL A 18 -8.09 -7.25 -3.02
CA VAL A 18 -8.27 -8.35 -2.07
C VAL A 18 -6.91 -8.92 -1.65
N LEU A 19 -6.00 -9.15 -2.60
CA LEU A 19 -4.66 -9.62 -2.29
C LEU A 19 -3.89 -8.64 -1.37
N ALA A 20 -3.97 -7.34 -1.65
CA ALA A 20 -3.36 -6.32 -0.80
C ALA A 20 -3.91 -6.37 0.63
N HIS A 21 -5.23 -6.50 0.77
CA HIS A 21 -5.90 -6.63 2.06
C HIS A 21 -5.44 -7.87 2.83
N MET A 22 -5.37 -9.02 2.15
CA MET A 22 -4.89 -10.27 2.72
C MET A 22 -3.45 -10.16 3.22
N LEU A 23 -2.55 -9.60 2.42
CA LEU A 23 -1.16 -9.41 2.82
C LEU A 23 -1.03 -8.41 3.98
N ASN A 24 -1.85 -7.36 3.96
CA ASN A 24 -1.83 -6.34 4.99
C ASN A 24 -2.15 -6.93 6.37
N TYR A 25 -3.24 -7.68 6.48
CA TYR A 25 -3.67 -8.23 7.77
C TYR A 25 -3.07 -9.60 8.10
N GLY A 26 -2.77 -10.42 7.09
CA GLY A 26 -2.22 -11.77 7.27
C GLY A 26 -0.70 -11.81 7.44
N TYR A 27 0.04 -10.85 6.90
CA TYR A 27 1.51 -10.85 6.94
C TYR A 27 2.09 -9.60 7.57
N ILE A 28 1.79 -8.41 7.03
CA ILE A 28 2.42 -7.16 7.47
C ILE A 28 2.00 -6.78 8.89
N TRP A 29 0.70 -6.83 9.18
CA TRP A 29 0.17 -6.53 10.51
C TRP A 29 0.76 -7.43 11.58
N HIS A 30 0.76 -8.75 11.34
CA HIS A 30 1.32 -9.71 12.27
C HIS A 30 2.81 -9.45 12.54
N ASN A 31 3.62 -9.31 11.48
CA ASN A 31 5.08 -9.22 11.65
C ASN A 31 5.56 -7.84 12.11
N ILE A 32 5.01 -6.75 11.57
CA ILE A 32 5.50 -5.38 11.85
C ILE A 32 4.83 -4.78 13.09
N ARG A 33 3.52 -4.97 13.25
CA ARG A 33 2.80 -4.41 14.39
C ARG A 33 2.83 -5.34 15.59
N GLU A 34 2.35 -6.58 15.45
CA GLU A 34 2.18 -7.47 16.61
C GLU A 34 3.51 -7.96 17.17
N LEU A 35 4.41 -8.45 16.30
CA LEU A 35 5.74 -8.93 16.69
C LEU A 35 6.82 -7.82 16.68
N GLY A 36 6.69 -6.88 15.75
CA GLY A 36 7.66 -5.78 15.57
C GLY A 36 7.48 -4.63 16.55
N GLY A 37 6.25 -4.38 17.02
CA GLY A 37 5.93 -3.32 17.99
C GLY A 37 5.68 -1.95 17.37
N ALA A 38 5.56 -1.84 16.04
CA ALA A 38 5.19 -0.59 15.39
C ALA A 38 3.75 -0.17 15.77
N TYR A 39 3.47 1.13 15.84
CA TYR A 39 2.11 1.61 16.13
C TYR A 39 1.15 1.38 14.96
N GLY A 40 1.65 1.39 13.72
CA GLY A 40 0.86 1.15 12.53
C GLY A 40 1.71 0.63 11.40
N CYS A 41 1.07 -0.10 10.49
CA CYS A 41 1.68 -0.57 9.25
C CYS A 41 0.58 -0.74 8.20
N ASN A 42 0.95 -0.60 6.93
CA ASN A 42 -0.01 -0.73 5.84
C ASN A 42 0.66 -1.13 4.52
N ILE A 43 -0.08 -1.87 3.69
CA ILE A 43 0.15 -1.98 2.25
C ILE A 43 -0.89 -1.15 1.52
N VAL A 44 -0.45 -0.29 0.60
CA VAL A 44 -1.33 0.47 -0.29
C VAL A 44 -1.02 0.11 -1.73
N ILE A 45 -2.07 0.01 -2.55
CA ILE A 45 -1.96 -0.13 -4.00
C ILE A 45 -2.73 0.97 -4.67
N ASP A 46 -2.05 1.68 -5.57
CA ASP A 46 -2.67 2.75 -6.34
C ASP A 46 -3.32 2.24 -7.63
N SER A 47 -3.93 3.16 -8.37
CA SER A 47 -4.59 2.89 -9.65
C SER A 47 -3.65 2.43 -10.77
N MET A 48 -2.35 2.69 -10.64
CA MET A 48 -1.31 2.24 -11.57
C MET A 48 -0.68 0.91 -11.15
N SER A 49 -1.19 0.28 -10.08
CA SER A 49 -0.63 -0.93 -9.49
C SER A 49 0.75 -0.73 -8.84
N ASN A 50 1.12 0.50 -8.47
CA ASN A 50 2.27 0.71 -7.60
C ASN A 50 1.92 0.23 -6.20
N ILE A 51 2.87 -0.44 -5.56
CA ILE A 51 2.71 -0.98 -4.22
C ILE A 51 3.60 -0.19 -3.27
N CYS A 52 3.02 0.29 -2.18
CA CYS A 52 3.76 0.98 -1.13
C CYS A 52 3.54 0.26 0.19
N HIS A 53 4.65 -0.07 0.85
CA HIS A 53 4.68 -0.55 2.23
C HIS A 53 5.03 0.60 3.14
N SER A 54 4.39 0.65 4.30
CA SER A 54 4.66 1.68 5.28
C SER A 54 4.51 1.14 6.69
N SER A 55 5.32 1.68 7.59
CA SER A 55 5.17 1.55 9.03
C SER A 55 5.22 2.92 9.69
N PHE A 56 4.59 3.04 10.85
CA PHE A 56 4.45 4.31 11.57
C PHE A 56 4.75 4.12 13.05
N ARG A 57 5.61 5.00 13.58
CA ARG A 57 6.23 4.89 14.92
C ARG A 57 6.80 3.49 15.13
N ASP A 58 7.61 3.08 14.16
CA ASP A 58 8.22 1.77 14.10
C ASP A 58 9.58 1.79 14.81
N PRO A 59 9.79 0.98 15.87
CA PRO A 59 11.05 0.93 16.58
C PRO A 59 12.15 0.12 15.86
N LYS A 60 11.84 -0.67 14.82
CA LYS A 60 12.74 -1.69 14.28
C LYS A 60 12.94 -1.58 12.75
N ILE A 61 13.72 -0.59 12.35
CA ILE A 61 14.02 -0.27 10.94
C ILE A 61 14.50 -1.49 10.15
N GLY A 62 15.57 -2.15 10.60
CA GLY A 62 16.15 -3.29 9.88
C GLY A 62 15.21 -4.49 9.78
N GLN A 63 14.49 -4.80 10.87
CA GLN A 63 13.52 -5.90 10.86
C GLN A 63 12.37 -5.63 9.87
N SER A 64 11.85 -4.41 9.85
CA SER A 64 10.78 -4.03 8.92
C SER A 64 11.24 -4.09 7.46
N TYR A 65 12.47 -3.67 7.17
CA TYR A 65 13.09 -3.83 5.84
C TYR A 65 13.09 -5.30 5.39
N ASP A 66 13.55 -6.21 6.26
CA ASP A 66 13.58 -7.64 5.95
C ASP A 66 12.17 -8.22 5.74
N ILE A 67 11.20 -7.81 6.56
CA ILE A 67 9.79 -8.21 6.42
C ILE A 67 9.23 -7.72 5.07
N TYR A 68 9.50 -6.47 4.68
CA TYR A 68 9.05 -5.96 3.37
C TYR A 68 9.61 -6.79 2.22
N ARG A 69 10.90 -7.14 2.25
CA ARG A 69 11.52 -8.02 1.25
C ARG A 69 10.96 -9.45 1.29
N GLY A 70 10.58 -9.94 2.46
CA GLY A 70 9.92 -11.23 2.66
C GLY A 70 8.50 -11.31 2.10
N THR A 71 7.89 -10.19 1.72
CA THR A 71 6.50 -10.16 1.22
C THR A 71 6.33 -11.02 -0.03
N LEU A 72 7.32 -11.08 -0.94
CA LEU A 72 7.25 -11.94 -2.13
C LEU A 72 7.15 -13.43 -1.77
N SER A 73 7.91 -13.88 -0.79
CA SER A 73 7.84 -15.26 -0.29
C SER A 73 6.50 -15.54 0.40
N ALA A 74 5.95 -14.55 1.12
CA ALA A 74 4.64 -14.65 1.74
C ALA A 74 3.51 -14.75 0.69
N ILE A 75 3.61 -13.97 -0.40
CA ILE A 75 2.74 -14.04 -1.58
C ILE A 75 2.78 -15.43 -2.20
N GLU A 76 3.96 -16.02 -2.39
CA GLU A 76 4.13 -17.34 -3.00
C GLU A 76 3.55 -18.48 -2.16
N SER A 77 3.60 -18.33 -0.85
CA SER A 77 3.10 -19.32 0.10
C SER A 77 1.61 -19.14 0.41
N LEU A 78 0.97 -18.09 -0.15
CA LEU A 78 -0.42 -17.76 0.13
C LEU A 78 -1.36 -18.80 -0.50
N ASN A 79 -2.05 -19.55 0.34
CA ASN A 79 -3.05 -20.53 -0.07
C ASN A 79 -4.27 -20.42 0.84
N PRO A 80 -5.12 -19.40 0.63
CA PRO A 80 -6.22 -19.11 1.54
C PRO A 80 -7.34 -20.13 1.39
N ASP A 81 -7.99 -20.44 2.50
CA ASP A 81 -9.24 -21.18 2.44
C ASP A 81 -10.43 -20.27 2.05
N ASP A 82 -11.58 -20.89 1.75
CA ASP A 82 -12.79 -20.17 1.36
C ASP A 82 -13.25 -19.16 2.41
N ARG A 83 -13.01 -19.44 3.69
CA ARG A 83 -13.39 -18.58 4.80
C ARG A 83 -12.50 -17.34 4.84
N GLU A 84 -11.18 -17.51 4.76
CA GLU A 84 -10.21 -16.41 4.71
C GLU A 84 -10.46 -15.50 3.51
N LEU A 85 -10.74 -16.10 2.34
CA LEU A 85 -11.10 -15.36 1.14
C LEU A 85 -12.38 -14.54 1.35
N THR A 86 -13.44 -15.18 1.86
CA THR A 86 -14.73 -14.51 2.13
C THR A 86 -14.56 -13.37 3.14
N GLN A 87 -13.81 -13.58 4.22
CA GLN A 87 -13.53 -12.55 5.22
C GLN A 87 -12.78 -11.37 4.62
N SER A 88 -11.83 -11.63 3.73
CA SER A 88 -11.08 -10.60 3.02
C SER A 88 -11.95 -9.78 2.08
N VAL A 89 -12.87 -10.43 1.33
CA VAL A 89 -13.87 -9.74 0.50
C VAL A 89 -14.76 -8.84 1.37
N ILE A 90 -15.24 -9.34 2.52
CA ILE A 90 -16.05 -8.55 3.46
C ILE A 90 -15.25 -7.36 3.99
N GLY A 91 -13.99 -7.56 4.38
CA GLY A 91 -13.11 -6.52 4.87
C GLY A 91 -12.89 -5.40 3.85
N VAL A 92 -12.61 -5.76 2.59
CA VAL A 92 -12.49 -4.80 1.49
C VAL A 92 -13.81 -4.05 1.27
N MET A 93 -14.93 -4.77 1.17
CA MET A 93 -16.23 -4.15 0.92
C MET A 93 -16.67 -3.22 2.05
N GLY A 94 -16.32 -3.52 3.30
CA GLY A 94 -16.57 -2.65 4.45
C GLY A 94 -15.97 -1.24 4.26
N GLY A 95 -14.75 -1.16 3.73
CA GLY A 95 -14.12 0.11 3.36
C GLY A 95 -14.86 0.83 2.23
N VAL A 96 -15.28 0.09 1.20
CA VAL A 96 -15.99 0.65 0.04
C VAL A 96 -17.36 1.25 0.40
N ILE A 97 -18.10 0.62 1.33
CA ILE A 97 -19.46 1.02 1.69
C ILE A 97 -19.52 1.92 2.93
N THR A 98 -18.37 2.39 3.42
CA THR A 98 -18.31 3.24 4.61
C THR A 98 -19.16 4.49 4.42
N PRO A 99 -20.08 4.81 5.36
CA PRO A 99 -20.87 6.04 5.28
C PRO A 99 -19.97 7.27 5.32
N LEU A 100 -20.14 8.14 4.32
CA LEU A 100 -19.38 9.38 4.19
C LEU A 100 -20.24 10.60 4.50
N SER A 101 -19.63 11.62 5.10
CA SER A 101 -20.24 12.94 5.26
C SER A 101 -20.51 13.58 3.89
N PRO A 102 -21.42 14.57 3.78
CA PRO A 102 -21.62 15.29 2.52
C PRO A 102 -20.33 15.90 1.95
N ALA A 103 -19.46 16.43 2.81
CA ALA A 103 -18.18 17.02 2.41
C ALA A 103 -17.22 15.97 1.84
N ASP A 104 -17.13 14.79 2.46
CA ASP A 104 -16.25 13.73 1.99
C ASP A 104 -16.76 13.11 0.69
N LYS A 105 -18.09 12.97 0.54
CA LYS A 105 -18.70 12.58 -0.74
C LYS A 105 -18.31 13.55 -1.85
N ALA A 106 -18.46 14.86 -1.63
CA ALA A 106 -18.10 15.87 -2.61
C ALA A 106 -16.61 15.82 -2.98
N ARG A 107 -15.72 15.64 -1.99
CA ARG A 107 -14.28 15.50 -2.23
C ARG A 107 -13.96 14.27 -3.08
N ASN A 108 -14.56 13.12 -2.77
CA ASN A 108 -14.35 11.88 -3.53
C ASN A 108 -14.88 12.01 -4.96
N TYR A 109 -16.08 12.55 -5.16
CA TYR A 109 -16.65 12.77 -6.50
C TYR A 109 -15.80 13.72 -7.34
N LEU A 110 -15.26 14.79 -6.74
CA LEU A 110 -14.35 15.69 -7.43
C LEU A 110 -13.05 14.98 -7.84
N ALA A 111 -12.46 14.18 -6.95
CA ALA A 111 -11.27 13.40 -7.27
C ALA A 111 -11.52 12.41 -8.42
N TYR A 112 -12.66 11.71 -8.41
CA TYR A 112 -13.08 10.83 -9.50
C TYR A 112 -13.28 11.58 -10.82
N TYR A 113 -13.93 12.75 -10.79
CA TYR A 113 -14.18 13.57 -11.97
C TYR A 113 -12.87 14.04 -12.61
N ILE A 114 -11.94 14.56 -11.79
CA ILE A 114 -10.64 15.06 -12.26
C ILE A 114 -9.76 13.91 -12.79
N SER A 115 -9.81 12.74 -12.16
CA SER A 115 -9.05 11.55 -12.58
C SER A 115 -9.70 10.75 -13.72
N GLY A 116 -10.90 11.13 -14.17
CA GLY A 116 -11.64 10.42 -15.21
C GLY A 116 -12.19 9.06 -14.75
N VAL A 117 -12.23 8.78 -13.45
CA VAL A 117 -12.80 7.53 -12.91
C VAL A 117 -14.32 7.61 -12.98
N THR A 118 -14.92 6.79 -13.84
CA THR A 118 -16.37 6.76 -14.03
C THR A 118 -17.08 5.88 -12.99
N GLU A 119 -18.41 6.00 -12.89
CA GLU A 119 -19.19 5.13 -12.01
C GLU A 119 -19.18 3.67 -12.49
N GLU A 120 -19.18 3.45 -13.80
CA GLU A 120 -19.09 2.13 -14.40
C GLU A 120 -17.77 1.44 -14.04
N MET A 121 -16.65 2.19 -14.04
CA MET A 121 -15.35 1.66 -13.61
C MET A 121 -15.39 1.24 -12.13
N ARG A 122 -15.90 2.11 -11.24
CA ARG A 122 -16.05 1.79 -9.81
C ARG A 122 -16.97 0.61 -9.58
N GLN A 123 -18.10 0.56 -10.29
CA GLN A 123 -19.05 -0.55 -10.18
C GLN A 123 -18.43 -1.86 -10.64
N LYS A 124 -17.68 -1.84 -11.76
CA LYS A 124 -16.95 -3.01 -12.24
C LYS A 124 -15.96 -3.51 -11.19
N GLN A 125 -15.17 -2.62 -10.59
CA GLN A 125 -14.22 -3.00 -9.54
C GLN A 125 -14.92 -3.61 -8.31
N ARG A 126 -16.07 -3.07 -7.90
CA ARG A 126 -16.88 -3.67 -6.82
C ARG A 126 -17.34 -5.09 -7.16
N CYS A 127 -17.83 -5.30 -8.38
CA CYS A 127 -18.18 -6.65 -8.85
C CYS A 127 -16.96 -7.58 -8.86
N GLU A 128 -15.81 -7.11 -9.32
CA GLU A 128 -14.57 -7.90 -9.31
C GLU A 128 -14.12 -8.30 -7.90
N VAL A 129 -14.30 -7.44 -6.89
CA VAL A 129 -14.03 -7.75 -5.48
C VAL A 129 -14.97 -8.83 -4.96
N LEU A 130 -16.27 -8.72 -5.26
CA LEU A 130 -17.29 -9.67 -4.82
C LEU A 130 -17.14 -11.05 -5.49
N ASP A 131 -16.72 -11.07 -6.76
CA ASP A 131 -16.57 -12.28 -7.57
C ASP A 131 -15.11 -12.81 -7.59
N VAL A 132 -14.31 -12.44 -6.59
CA VAL A 132 -12.91 -12.89 -6.52
C VAL A 132 -12.87 -14.41 -6.28
N THR A 133 -11.91 -15.08 -6.92
CA THR A 133 -11.69 -16.52 -6.75
C THR A 133 -10.21 -16.78 -6.50
N VAL A 134 -9.87 -17.97 -6.01
CA VAL A 134 -8.46 -18.39 -5.82
C VAL A 134 -7.67 -18.29 -7.13
N ASP A 135 -8.26 -18.61 -8.28
CA ASP A 135 -7.56 -18.50 -9.56
C ASP A 135 -7.32 -17.05 -9.97
N LYS A 136 -8.29 -16.14 -9.76
CA LYS A 136 -8.07 -14.69 -9.96
C LYS A 136 -7.02 -14.12 -9.00
N LEU A 137 -6.94 -14.65 -7.78
CA LEU A 137 -5.86 -14.30 -6.86
C LEU A 137 -4.50 -14.72 -7.41
N LYS A 138 -4.36 -15.93 -7.98
CA LYS A 138 -3.11 -16.35 -8.61
C LYS A 138 -2.65 -15.42 -9.72
N GLU A 139 -3.58 -14.92 -10.54
CA GLU A 139 -3.27 -13.90 -11.56
C GLU A 139 -2.80 -12.58 -10.92
N ALA A 140 -3.40 -12.16 -9.80
CA ALA A 140 -2.96 -10.99 -9.05
C ALA A 140 -1.57 -11.19 -8.43
N LEU A 141 -1.23 -12.39 -7.94
CA LEU A 141 0.10 -12.71 -7.43
C LEU A 141 1.18 -12.46 -8.49
N VAL A 142 0.93 -12.85 -9.75
CA VAL A 142 1.86 -12.60 -10.86
C VAL A 142 2.09 -11.10 -11.06
N ARG A 143 1.00 -10.31 -11.15
CA ARG A 143 1.11 -8.85 -11.31
C ARG A 143 1.81 -8.17 -10.13
N PHE A 144 1.56 -8.65 -8.91
CA PHE A 144 2.24 -8.17 -7.72
C PHE A 144 3.74 -8.41 -7.80
N LYS A 145 4.18 -9.61 -8.19
CA LYS A 145 5.61 -9.93 -8.31
C LYS A 145 6.33 -8.95 -9.24
N ASP A 146 5.72 -8.61 -10.36
CA ASP A 146 6.29 -7.65 -11.31
C ASP A 146 6.50 -6.26 -10.68
N ALA A 147 5.59 -5.84 -9.79
CA ALA A 147 5.67 -4.55 -9.11
C ALA A 147 6.82 -4.45 -8.08
N TYR A 148 7.44 -5.57 -7.70
CA TYR A 148 8.61 -5.59 -6.81
C TYR A 148 9.95 -5.61 -7.57
N SER A 149 9.94 -5.50 -8.90
CA SER A 149 11.16 -5.51 -9.71
C SER A 149 12.03 -4.26 -9.52
N ASP A 150 11.44 -3.14 -9.12
CA ASP A 150 12.11 -1.86 -8.86
C ASP A 150 11.53 -1.22 -7.59
N VAL A 151 12.30 -1.21 -6.50
CA VAL A 151 11.83 -0.79 -5.18
C VAL A 151 12.78 0.23 -4.58
N SER A 152 12.23 1.34 -4.09
CA SER A 152 12.95 2.32 -3.29
C SER A 152 12.56 2.18 -1.82
N TYR A 153 13.52 2.38 -0.92
CA TYR A 153 13.31 2.35 0.52
C TYR A 153 13.64 3.71 1.14
N VAL A 154 12.71 4.26 1.92
CA VAL A 154 12.85 5.58 2.53
C VAL A 154 12.41 5.51 3.99
N THR A 155 13.28 5.97 4.88
CA THR A 155 13.02 6.01 6.33
C THR A 155 13.11 7.45 6.84
N VAL A 156 12.14 7.85 7.64
CA VAL A 156 12.14 9.12 8.36
C VAL A 156 12.09 8.80 9.85
N GLY A 157 13.10 9.24 10.61
CA GLY A 157 13.19 8.88 12.01
C GLY A 157 14.40 9.45 12.74
N ASN A 158 14.70 8.84 13.88
CA ASN A 158 15.83 9.20 14.72
C ASN A 158 17.16 8.97 13.99
N LYS A 159 18.07 9.94 14.07
CA LYS A 159 19.38 9.89 13.41
C LYS A 159 20.19 8.66 13.83
N ASP A 160 20.31 8.40 15.12
CA ASP A 160 21.17 7.34 15.65
C ASP A 160 20.68 5.96 15.19
N GLN A 161 19.37 5.72 15.26
CA GLN A 161 18.77 4.46 14.78
C GLN A 161 18.95 4.26 13.26
N ILE A 162 18.89 5.32 12.46
CA ILE A 162 19.12 5.25 11.01
C ILE A 162 20.60 4.98 10.73
N MET A 163 21.51 5.65 11.45
CA MET A 163 22.95 5.46 11.27
C MET A 163 23.42 4.06 11.68
N GLU A 164 22.83 3.46 12.71
CA GLU A 164 23.04 2.05 13.08
C GLU A 164 22.66 1.06 11.96
N GLN A 165 21.80 1.49 11.03
CA GLN A 165 21.34 0.71 9.88
C GLN A 165 21.80 1.35 8.56
N SER A 166 22.92 2.08 8.58
CA SER A 166 23.39 2.88 7.43
C SER A 166 23.67 2.06 6.19
N ASP A 167 24.06 0.79 6.33
CA ASP A 167 24.30 -0.14 5.23
C ASP A 167 23.04 -0.42 4.37
N LEU A 168 21.83 -0.08 4.85
CA LEU A 168 20.58 -0.25 4.12
C LEU A 168 20.29 0.88 3.11
N TYR A 169 21.05 1.99 3.14
CA TYR A 169 20.72 3.21 2.41
C TYR A 169 21.87 3.67 1.51
N ASP A 170 21.53 4.09 0.30
CA ASP A 170 22.49 4.72 -0.62
C ASP A 170 22.81 6.18 -0.21
N ASP A 171 21.89 6.85 0.48
CA ASP A 171 21.99 8.26 0.85
C ASP A 171 21.23 8.53 2.16
N ILE A 172 21.86 9.26 3.09
CA ILE A 172 21.28 9.66 4.38
C ILE A 172 21.44 11.16 4.54
N ARG A 173 20.32 11.87 4.70
CA ARG A 173 20.31 13.34 4.80
C ARG A 173 19.46 13.84 5.96
N PRO A 174 19.86 14.96 6.59
CA PRO A 174 18.98 15.65 7.54
C PRO A 174 17.77 16.23 6.80
N ILE A 175 16.58 16.06 7.38
CA ILE A 175 15.32 16.60 6.82
C ILE A 175 15.29 18.12 6.91
N ILE A 176 15.89 18.67 7.97
CA ILE A 176 16.05 20.11 8.14
C ILE A 176 17.53 20.40 8.00
N SER A 177 17.91 21.03 6.89
CA SER A 177 19.21 21.71 6.79
C SER A 177 19.12 22.99 7.61
N VAL A 178 19.62 22.96 8.85
CA VAL A 178 19.94 24.22 9.52
C VAL A 178 21.08 24.83 8.71
N GLY A 179 20.84 26.01 8.12
CA GLY A 179 21.88 26.71 7.39
C GLY A 179 23.11 26.83 8.28
N GLU A 180 24.29 26.62 7.70
CA GLU A 180 25.57 26.80 8.38
C GLU A 180 25.50 28.12 9.17
N GLU A 181 25.58 28.04 10.50
CA GLU A 181 25.92 29.22 11.30
C GLU A 181 27.29 29.64 10.82
N THR A 182 27.34 30.66 9.96
CA THR A 182 28.54 31.44 9.71
C THR A 182 28.93 32.02 11.05
N GLY A 183 29.81 31.30 11.76
CA GLY A 183 30.55 31.84 12.88
C GLY A 183 31.47 32.92 12.34
N ASP A 184 30.97 34.15 12.31
CA ASP A 184 31.83 35.32 12.21
C ASP A 184 32.28 35.68 13.64
N GLU A 185 33.59 35.52 13.84
CA GLU A 185 34.41 35.99 14.97
C GLU A 185 34.34 37.52 15.16
#